data_AF-A0A3C1A1B6-F1
#
_entry.id   AF-A0A3C1A1B6-F1
#
_cell.length_a   1.000
_cell.length_b   1.000
_cell.length_c   1.000
_cell.angle_alpha   90.00
_cell.angle_beta   90.00
_cell.angle_gamma   90.00
#
_symmetry.space_group_name_H-M   'P 1'
#
loop_
_entity.id
_entity.type
_entity.pdbx_description
1 polymer ?
#
loop_
_entity_poly.entity_id
_entity_poly.type
_entity_poly.pdbx_seq_one_letter_code
_entity_poly.pdbx_strand_id
1 'polypeptide(L)' 'MIEVERVGEVVKIRMANHLFGRPLYYTAAYWMDGLLIDTGCPRTSRELLSVIEEWGLEGIVNTHSHEDHIGGNAILQE' A
#
# COMPACT_ATOMS: atom_id res chain seq x y z
N MET A 1 9.05 5.04 2.22
CA MET A 1 9.78 4.40 1.09
C MET A 1 8.81 3.48 0.38
N ILE A 2 8.39 3.90 -0.82
CA ILE A 2 7.48 3.17 -1.68
C ILE A 2 8.11 3.03 -3.07
N GLU A 3 7.95 1.87 -3.68
CA GLU A 3 8.38 1.57 -5.04
C GLU A 3 7.15 1.08 -5.82
N VAL A 4 6.91 1.68 -6.98
CA VAL A 4 5.77 1.37 -7.84
C VAL A 4 6.28 0.70 -9.10
N GLU A 5 5.74 -0.48 -9.38
CA GLU A 5 6.06 -1.28 -10.56
C GLU A 5 4.76 -1.71 -11.24
N ARG A 6 4.62 -1.45 -12.55
CA ARG A 6 3.47 -1.92 -13.33
C ARG A 6 3.79 -3.24 -14.02
N VAL A 7 2.98 -4.25 -13.76
CA VAL A 7 3.11 -5.60 -14.33
C VAL A 7 1.80 -5.95 -15.02
N GLY A 8 1.72 -5.63 -16.31
CA GLY A 8 0.46 -5.74 -17.07
C GLY A 8 -0.60 -4.79 -16.51
N GLU A 9 -1.74 -5.36 -16.11
CA GLU A 9 -2.86 -4.61 -15.53
C GLU A 9 -2.71 -4.34 -14.03
N VAL A 10 -1.80 -5.06 -13.36
CA VAL A 10 -1.56 -4.93 -11.92
C VAL A 10 -0.45 -3.92 -11.66
N VAL A 11 -0.67 -3.06 -10.67
CA VAL A 11 0.36 -2.19 -10.11
C VAL A 11 0.81 -2.74 -8.76
N LYS A 12 2.06 -3.18 -8.69
CA LYS A 12 2.70 -3.64 -7.46
C LYS A 12 3.31 -2.44 -6.74
N ILE A 13 2.97 -2.31 -5.47
CA ILE A 13 3.40 -1.22 -4.61
C ILE A 13 4.21 -1.83 -3.47
N ARG A 14 5.54 -1.83 -3.59
CA ARG A 14 6.43 -2.35 -2.56
C ARG A 14 6.72 -1.25 -1.54
N MET A 15 6.49 -1.55 -0.27
CA MET A 15 6.61 -0.60 0.84
C MET A 15 7.59 -1.14 1.88
N ALA A 16 8.31 -0.26 2.54
CA ALA A 16 9.21 -0.65 3.63
C ALA A 16 8.92 0.15 4.90
N ASN A 17 8.70 -0.55 6.00
CA ASN A 17 8.90 0.06 7.31
C ASN A 17 10.40 0.28 7.49
N HIS A 18 10.81 1.49 7.87
CA HIS A 18 12.22 1.82 7.99
C HIS A 18 12.55 2.45 9.34
N LEU A 19 13.78 2.22 9.79
CA LEU A 19 14.36 2.85 10.97
C LEU A 19 15.73 3.42 10.59
N PHE A 20 15.96 4.71 10.91
CA PHE A 20 17.18 5.44 10.52
C PHE A 20 17.51 5.33 9.02
N GLY A 21 16.50 5.40 8.15
CA GLY A 21 16.65 5.31 6.69
C GLY A 21 16.93 3.90 6.15
N ARG A 22 16.95 2.87 7.01
CA ARG A 22 17.15 1.48 6.60
C ARG A 22 15.84 0.70 6.66
N PRO A 23 15.48 -0.09 5.62
CA PRO A 23 14.31 -0.93 5.63
C PRO A 23 14.48 -2.06 6.67
N LEU A 24 13.48 -2.21 7.56
CA LEU A 24 13.42 -3.30 8.54
C LEU A 24 12.78 -4.55 7.92
N TYR A 25 11.69 -4.35 7.20
CA TYR A 25 10.98 -5.36 6.43
C TYR A 25 10.25 -4.69 5.26
N TYR A 26 9.87 -5.52 4.30
CA TYR A 26 9.08 -5.11 3.15
C TYR A 26 7.72 -5.76 3.19
N THR A 27 6.72 -5.00 2.79
CA THR A 27 5.36 -5.46 2.49
C THR A 27 5.02 -5.01 1.07
N ALA A 28 3.94 -5.54 0.51
CA ALA A 28 3.46 -5.14 -0.79
C ALA A 28 1.94 -4.98 -0.76
N ALA A 29 1.47 -3.93 -1.42
CA ALA A 29 0.09 -3.81 -1.85
C ALA A 29 0.00 -3.98 -3.36
N TYR A 30 -1.18 -4.33 -3.84
CA TYR A 30 -1.44 -4.49 -5.27
C TYR A 30 -2.69 -3.73 -5.65
N TRP A 31 -2.56 -2.83 -6.62
CA TRP A 31 -3.70 -2.12 -7.18
C TRP A 31 -4.05 -2.70 -8.55
N MET A 32 -5.34 -2.89 -8.82
CA MET A 32 -5.86 -3.30 -10.12
C MET A 32 -7.29 -2.78 -10.27
N ASP A 33 -7.50 -1.88 -11.23
CA ASP A 33 -8.83 -1.40 -11.63
C ASP A 33 -9.71 -0.96 -10.44
N GLY A 34 -9.20 -0.03 -9.65
CA GLY A 34 -9.89 0.50 -8.47
C GLY A 34 -9.85 -0.40 -7.23
N LEU A 35 -9.42 -1.66 -7.34
CA LEU A 35 -9.24 -2.56 -6.21
C LEU A 35 -7.82 -2.48 -5.64
N LEU A 36 -7.70 -2.25 -4.34
CA LEU A 36 -6.43 -2.31 -3.61
C LEU A 36 -6.38 -3.52 -2.69
N ILE A 37 -5.39 -4.40 -2.90
CA ILE A 37 -5.11 -5.57 -2.05
C ILE A 37 -4.01 -5.20 -1.06
N ASP A 38 -4.34 -5.24 0.23
CA ASP A 38 -3.55 -4.76 1.37
C ASP A 38 -3.18 -3.26 1.30
N THR A 39 -2.80 -2.69 2.45
CA THR A 39 -2.53 -1.25 2.59
C THR A 39 -1.20 -0.95 3.29
N GLY A 40 -0.33 -1.95 3.39
CA GLY A 40 1.01 -1.80 3.96
C GLY A 40 0.98 -1.48 5.46
N CYS A 41 2.09 -0.91 5.95
CA CYS A 41 2.20 -0.49 7.35
C CYS A 41 1.78 0.99 7.53
N PRO A 42 1.41 1.42 8.76
CA PRO A 42 0.95 2.79 9.04
C PRO A 42 1.96 3.87 8.63
N ARG A 43 3.26 3.55 8.66
CA ARG A 43 4.33 4.49 8.30
C ARG A 43 4.29 4.91 6.82
N THR A 44 3.86 4.03 5.92
CA THR A 44 3.79 4.31 4.48
C THR A 44 2.38 4.71 4.04
N SER A 45 1.40 4.75 4.94
CA SER A 45 -0.01 5.00 4.62
C SER A 45 -0.27 6.30 3.86
N ARG A 46 0.41 7.41 4.22
CA ARG A 46 0.30 8.68 3.50
C ARG A 46 0.96 8.64 2.12
N GLU A 47 2.11 7.98 2.00
CA GLU A 47 2.77 7.80 0.69
C GLU A 47 1.89 6.95 -0.23
N LEU A 48 1.27 5.90 0.33
CA LEU A 48 0.32 5.04 -0.39
C LEU A 48 -0.91 5.83 -0.84
N LEU A 49 -1.50 6.66 0.04
CA LEU A 49 -2.63 7.53 -0.32
C LEU A 49 -2.29 8.42 -1.52
N SER A 50 -1.16 9.13 -1.47
CA SER A 50 -0.72 9.99 -2.57
C SER A 50 -0.50 9.24 -3.89
N VAL A 51 -0.13 7.96 -3.82
CA VAL A 51 0.06 7.10 -5.00
C VAL A 51 -1.29 6.68 -5.58
N ILE A 52 -2.26 6.29 -4.75
CA ILE A 52 -3.54 5.76 -5.23
C ILE A 52 -4.58 6.83 -5.56
N GLU A 53 -4.45 8.05 -5.02
CA GLU A 53 -5.39 9.15 -5.25
C GLU A 53 -5.50 9.50 -6.74
N GLU A 54 -4.40 9.39 -7.49
CA GLU A 54 -4.39 9.58 -8.94
C GLU A 54 -5.01 8.42 -9.73
N TRP A 55 -5.16 7.23 -9.13
CA TRP A 55 -5.61 6.01 -9.80
C TRP A 55 -7.06 5.67 -9.50
N GLY A 56 -7.61 6.22 -8.42
CA GLY A 56 -8.94 5.88 -7.92
C GLY A 56 -8.93 4.63 -7.04
N LEU A 57 -9.81 4.64 -6.04
CA LEU A 57 -10.01 3.54 -5.10
C LEU A 57 -11.51 3.27 -4.94
N GLU A 58 -11.93 2.07 -5.33
CA GLU A 58 -13.30 1.59 -5.21
C GLU A 58 -13.46 0.60 -4.05
N GLY A 59 -12.40 -0.12 -3.70
CA GLY A 59 -12.44 -1.09 -2.62
C GLY A 59 -11.07 -1.52 -2.12
N ILE A 60 -11.03 -1.95 -0.86
CA ILE A 60 -9.86 -2.52 -0.20
C ILE A 60 -10.14 -3.98 0.15
N VAL A 61 -9.23 -4.88 -0.21
CA VAL A 61 -9.24 -6.29 0.19
C VAL A 61 -8.03 -6.55 1.07
N ASN A 62 -8.27 -6.94 2.32
CA ASN A 62 -7.18 -7.34 3.22
C ASN A 62 -6.97 -8.85 3.10
N THR A 63 -5.74 -9.27 2.80
CA THR A 63 -5.39 -10.70 2.81
C THR A 63 -5.50 -11.29 4.22
N HIS A 64 -5.13 -10.50 5.22
CA HIS A 64 -5.27 -10.78 6.65
C HIS A 64 -5.10 -9.47 7.46
N SER A 65 -5.02 -9.55 8.79
CA SER A 65 -5.08 -8.37 9.68
C SER A 65 -3.79 -8.06 10.45
N HIS A 66 -2.62 -8.44 9.94
CA HIS A 66 -1.37 -7.95 10.51
C HIS A 66 -1.14 -6.47 10.21
N GLU A 67 -0.43 -5.79 11.10
CA GLU A 67 -0.18 -4.34 11.05
C GLU A 67 0.38 -3.87 9.71
N ASP A 68 1.22 -4.68 9.08
CA ASP A 68 1.90 -4.40 7.82
C ASP A 68 1.06 -4.70 6.58
N HIS A 69 -0.19 -5.14 6.76
CA HIS A 69 -1.17 -5.37 5.70
C HIS A 69 -2.40 -4.47 5.82
N ILE A 70 -2.76 -4.00 7.03
CA ILE A 70 -3.94 -3.15 7.25
C ILE A 70 -3.62 -1.74 7.75
N GLY A 71 -2.33 -1.39 7.83
CA GLY A 71 -1.86 -0.17 8.46
C GLY A 71 -2.31 1.12 7.77
N GLY A 72 -2.69 1.05 6.50
CA GLY A 72 -3.24 2.17 5.74
C GLY A 72 -4.77 2.23 5.69
N ASN A 73 -5.51 1.24 6.22
CA ASN A 73 -6.96 1.17 6.01
C ASN A 73 -7.72 2.41 6.46
N ALA A 74 -7.34 3.01 7.59
CA ALA A 74 -8.07 4.16 8.14
C ALA A 74 -8.00 5.38 7.20
N ILE A 75 -6.79 5.75 6.76
CA ILE A 75 -6.59 6.97 5.96
C ILE A 75 -7.10 6.83 4.51
N LEU A 76 -7.20 5.60 4.01
CA LEU A 76 -7.67 5.33 2.65
C LEU A 76 -9.20 5.25 2.52
N GLN A 77 -9.92 5.32 3.64
CA GLN A 77 -11.39 5.28 3.70
C GLN A 77 -12.00 6.64 4.11
N GLU A 78 -11.17 7.68 4.25
CA GLU A 78 -11.60 9.07 4.49
C GLU A 78 -11.90 9.79 3.17
#